data_AF-A0A9X9PX60-F1
#
_entry.id   AF-A0A9X9PX60-F1
#
_cell.length_a   1.000
_cell.length_b   1.000
_cell.length_c   1.000
_cell.angle_alpha   90.00
_cell.angle_beta   90.00
_cell.angle_gamma   90.00
#
_symmetry.space_group_name_H-M   'P 1'
#
loop_
_entity.id
_entity.type
_entity.pdbx_description
1 polymer ?
#
loop_
_entity_poly.entity_id
_entity_poly.type
_entity_poly.pdbx_seq_one_letter_code
_entity_poly.pdbx_strand_id
1 'polypeptide(L)' 'MWGFHDRDLVLRKALYTMMRTGAEREALKRRWRWQQTQQNKESGLVYTEEEWEREWTELLKLASSEPRTHFSKNGGTGG' A
#
# COMPACT_ATOMS: atom_id res chain seq x y z
N MET A 1 14.54 11.71 13.66
CA MET A 1 13.35 12.44 13.20
C MET A 1 13.10 13.62 14.13
N TRP A 2 12.71 14.79 13.62
CA TRP A 2 12.78 16.10 14.27
C TRP A 2 11.81 16.36 15.45
N GLY A 3 11.10 15.34 15.96
CA GLY A 3 10.12 15.50 17.05
C GLY A 3 8.77 16.09 16.63
N PHE A 4 8.59 16.40 15.35
CA PHE A 4 7.32 16.89 14.80
C PHE A 4 6.55 15.78 14.10
N HIS A 5 5.23 15.82 14.23
CA HIS A 5 4.32 14.96 13.48
C HIS A 5 4.17 15.49 12.05
N ASP A 6 3.99 14.59 11.09
CA ASP A 6 3.76 14.90 9.67
C ASP A 6 2.34 15.45 9.43
N ARG A 7 2.00 16.58 10.07
CA ARG A 7 0.63 17.14 10.10
C ARG A 7 0.11 17.49 8.71
N ASP A 8 0.99 17.95 7.83
CA ASP A 8 0.66 18.35 6.45
C ASP A 8 0.77 17.19 5.44
N LEU A 9 1.06 15.98 5.94
CA LEU A 9 1.24 14.75 5.17
C LEU A 9 2.36 14.85 4.12
N VAL A 10 3.39 15.66 4.38
CA VAL A 10 4.51 15.89 3.46
C VAL A 10 5.30 14.60 3.27
N LEU A 11 5.65 13.92 4.36
CA LEU A 11 6.38 12.66 4.31
C LEU A 11 5.50 11.57 3.67
N ARG A 12 4.20 11.54 3.99
CA ARG A 12 3.28 10.57 3.38
C ARG A 12 3.15 10.76 1.86
N LYS A 13 2.98 12.00 1.38
CA LYS A 13 2.93 12.32 -0.05
C LYS A 13 4.25 11.99 -0.77
N ALA A 14 5.39 12.25 -0.11
CA ALA A 14 6.70 11.90 -0.63
C ALA A 14 6.87 10.38 -0.77
N LEU A 15 6.46 9.61 0.24
CA LEU A 15 6.47 8.14 0.22
C LEU A 15 5.62 7.60 -0.93
N TYR A 16 4.37 8.05 -1.03
CA TYR A 16 3.48 7.61 -2.11
C TYR A 16 4.04 7.93 -3.49
N THR A 17 4.56 9.16 -3.69
CA THR A 17 5.19 9.57 -4.96
C THR A 17 6.40 8.71 -5.29
N MET A 18 7.28 8.45 -4.32
CA MET A 18 8.45 7.59 -4.49
C MET A 18 8.05 6.18 -4.94
N MET A 19 7.02 5.59 -4.31
CA MET A 19 6.55 4.25 -4.66
C MET A 19 5.80 4.20 -5.99
N ARG A 20 5.09 5.26 -6.37
CA ARG A 20 4.27 5.29 -7.58
C ARG A 20 5.07 5.62 -8.84
N THR A 21 5.96 6.61 -8.78
CA THR A 21 6.66 7.17 -9.95
C THR A 21 8.13 7.48 -9.71
N GLY A 22 8.67 7.21 -8.52
CA GLY A 22 10.08 7.46 -8.23
C GLY A 22 11.02 6.52 -8.99
N ALA A 23 12.27 6.95 -9.19
CA ALA A 23 13.29 6.14 -9.86
C ALA A 23 13.52 4.77 -9.17
N GLU A 24 13.37 4.73 -7.85
CA GLU A 24 13.56 3.53 -7.03
C GLU A 24 12.35 2.60 -6.98
N ARG A 25 11.21 2.96 -7.61
CA ARG A 25 9.97 2.19 -7.55
C ARG A 25 10.19 0.70 -7.88
N GLU A 26 10.87 0.42 -8.98
CA GLU A 26 11.05 -0.96 -9.44
C GLU A 26 11.98 -1.75 -8.52
N ALA A 27 12.98 -1.10 -7.92
CA ALA A 27 13.84 -1.72 -6.92
C ALA A 27 13.06 -2.05 -5.64
N LEU A 28 12.21 -1.13 -5.17
CA LEU A 28 11.34 -1.36 -4.00
C LEU A 28 10.33 -2.48 -4.25
N LYS A 29 9.65 -2.46 -5.40
CA LYS A 29 8.69 -3.51 -5.78
C LYS A 29 9.34 -4.90 -5.84
N ARG A 30 10.55 -5.01 -6.41
CA ARG A 30 11.31 -6.27 -6.41
C ARG A 30 11.67 -6.76 -5.02
N ARG A 31 12.16 -5.86 -4.14
CA ARG A 31 12.52 -6.21 -2.75
C ARG A 31 11.30 -6.69 -1.98
N TRP A 32 10.19 -5.97 -2.08
CA TRP A 32 8.94 -6.37 -1.47
C TRP A 32 8.45 -7.73 -1.99
N ARG A 33 8.41 -7.93 -3.32
CA ARG A 33 7.99 -9.19 -3.95
C ARG A 33 8.84 -10.37 -3.50
N TRP A 34 10.16 -10.19 -3.40
CA TRP A 34 11.07 -11.22 -2.90
C TRP A 34 10.75 -11.61 -1.45
N GLN A 35 10.59 -10.61 -0.57
CA GLN A 35 10.25 -10.84 0.83
C GLN A 35 8.88 -11.53 0.97
N GLN A 36 7.87 -11.04 0.25
CA GLN A 36 6.52 -11.60 0.27
C GLN A 36 6.49 -13.03 -0.29
N THR A 37 7.33 -13.34 -1.29
CA THR A 37 7.46 -14.71 -1.82
C THR A 37 7.98 -15.67 -0.76
N GLN A 38 8.92 -15.26 0.10
CA GLN A 38 9.39 -16.14 1.18
C GLN A 38 8.27 -16.42 2.18
N GLN A 39 7.50 -15.39 2.56
CA GLN A 39 6.36 -15.55 3.46
C GLN A 39 5.25 -16.42 2.86
N ASN A 40 4.90 -16.22 1.59
CA ASN A 40 3.85 -16.99 0.92
C ASN A 40 4.18 -18.48 0.81
N LYS A 41 5.46 -18.83 0.68
CA LYS A 41 5.89 -20.25 0.66
C LYS A 41 5.54 -20.98 1.95
N GLU A 42 5.55 -20.31 3.10
CA GLU A 42 5.21 -20.91 4.39
C GLU A 42 3.74 -21.35 4.45
N SER A 43 2.86 -20.73 3.64
CA SER A 43 1.45 -21.10 3.50
C SER A 43 1.12 -21.84 2.21
N GLY A 44 2.11 -22.14 1.37
CA GLY A 44 1.92 -22.77 0.05
C GLY A 44 1.23 -21.87 -0.99
N LEU A 45 1.17 -20.56 -0.75
CA LEU A 45 0.54 -19.59 -1.64
C LEU A 45 1.50 -19.18 -2.76
N VAL A 46 0.99 -19.15 -4.00
CA VAL A 46 1.74 -18.67 -5.17
C VAL A 46 0.85 -17.70 -5.94
N TYR A 47 1.26 -16.44 -6.02
CA TYR A 47 0.52 -15.41 -6.75
C TYR A 47 0.77 -15.45 -8.24
N THR A 48 -0.27 -15.16 -9.03
CA THR A 48 -0.13 -14.81 -10.45
C THR A 48 0.43 -13.40 -10.63
N GLU A 49 0.84 -13.03 -11.85
CA GLU A 49 1.31 -11.66 -12.13
C GLU A 49 0.23 -10.61 -11.87
N GLU A 50 -1.03 -10.94 -12.16
CA GLU A 50 -2.18 -10.06 -11.89
C GLU A 50 -2.37 -9.84 -10.39
N GLU A 51 -2.22 -10.90 -9.59
CA GLU A 51 -2.30 -10.79 -8.13
C GLU A 51 -1.13 -9.97 -7.56
N TRP A 52 0.09 -10.14 -8.07
CA TRP A 52 1.22 -9.31 -7.71
C TRP A 52 0.98 -7.82 -7.99
N GLU A 53 0.39 -7.49 -9.14
CA GLU A 53 0.05 -6.10 -9.47
C GLU A 53 -1.06 -5.55 -8.58
N ARG A 54 -2.07 -6.38 -8.28
CA ARG A 54 -3.18 -6.01 -7.40
C ARG A 54 -2.69 -5.71 -5.99
N GLU A 55 -1.90 -6.60 -5.40
CA GLU A 55 -1.33 -6.40 -4.06
C GLU A 55 -0.43 -5.17 -4.00
N TRP A 56 0.40 -4.95 -5.03
CA TRP A 56 1.21 -3.73 -5.13
C TRP A 56 0.34 -2.47 -5.20
N THR A 57 -0.76 -2.51 -5.96
CA THR A 57 -1.73 -1.41 -6.06
C THR A 57 -2.39 -1.12 -4.72
N GLU A 58 -2.73 -2.15 -3.94
CA GLU A 58 -3.26 -1.97 -2.58
C GLU A 58 -2.23 -1.33 -1.64
N LEU A 59 -0.95 -1.71 -1.73
CA LEU A 59 0.12 -1.04 -0.98
C LEU A 59 0.25 0.44 -1.35
N LEU A 60 0.12 0.79 -2.64
CA LEU A 60 0.11 2.19 -3.08
C LEU A 60 -1.10 2.94 -2.50
N LYS A 61 -2.29 2.34 -2.48
CA LYS A 61 -3.48 2.94 -1.84
C LYS A 61 -3.27 3.18 -0.35
N LEU A 62 -2.61 2.25 0.35
CA LEU A 62 -2.27 2.42 1.76
C LEU A 62 -1.28 3.57 1.99
N ALA A 63 -0.29 3.73 1.11
CA ALA A 63 0.67 4.83 1.18
C ALA A 63 0.05 6.19 0.81
N SER A 64 -1.02 6.20 0.01
CA SER A 64 -1.73 7.43 -0.39
C SER A 64 -2.13 8.29 0.81
N SER A 65 -2.16 9.61 0.59
CA SER A 65 -2.72 10.58 1.54
C SER A 65 -4.25 10.71 1.44
N GLU A 66 -4.89 10.02 0.50
CA GLU A 66 -6.34 10.02 0.35
C GLU A 66 -7.02 9.24 1.49
N PRO A 67 -8.16 9.74 2.01
CA PRO A 67 -8.96 9.00 2.99
C PRO A 67 -9.39 7.65 2.43
N ARG A 68 -9.23 6.58 3.23
CA ARG A 68 -9.78 5.26 2.86
C ARG A 68 -11.30 5.32 2.86
N THR A 69 -11.91 5.03 1.71
CA THR A 69 -13.37 4.91 1.60
C THR A 69 -13.81 3.62 2.30
N HIS A 70 -14.23 3.71 3.56
CA HIS A 70 -15.07 2.67 4.15
C HIS A 70 -16.49 2.90 3.66
N PHE A 71 -16.98 2.06 2.74
CA PHE A 71 -18.42 1.95 2.51
C PHE A 71 -19.02 1.38 3.79
N SER A 72 -19.47 2.26 4.69
CA SER A 72 -20.27 1.85 5.85
C SER A 72 -21.57 1.30 5.29
N LYS A 73 -21.70 -0.02 5.27
CA LYS A 73 -22.92 -0.73 4.87
C LYS A 73 -23.95 -0.62 5.99
N ASN A 74 -24.29 0.60 6.43
CA ASN A 74 -25.43 0.86 7.29
C ASN A 74 -26.59 1.35 6.43
N GLY A 75 -27.17 0.42 5.67
CA GLY A 75 -28.58 0.50 5.31
C GLY A 75 -29.39 -0.10 6.45
N GLY A 76 -30.06 0.74 7.24
CA GLY A 76 -30.87 0.29 8.37
C GLY A 76 -31.51 1.45 9.14
N THR A 77 -32.67 1.89 8.64
CA THR A 77 -33.86 2.39 9.37
C THR A 77 -33.74 2.84 10.85
N GLY A 78 -34.28 4.03 11.13
CA GLY A 78 -35.06 4.29 12.35
C GLY A 78 -34.57 5.46 13.22
N GLY A 79 -35.39 6.51 13.32
CA GLY A 79 -35.24 7.67 14.21
C GLY A 79 -36.04 8.86 13.69
#